data_AF-A0A1Z5KC41-F1
#
_entry.id   AF-A0A1Z5KC41-F1
#
_cell.length_a   1.000
_cell.length_b   1.000
_cell.length_c   1.000
_cell.angle_alpha   90.00
_cell.angle_beta   90.00
_cell.angle_gamma   90.00
#
_symmetry.space_group_name_H-M   'P 1'
#
loop_
_entity.id
_entity.type
_entity.pdbx_description
1 polymer ?
#
loop_
_entity_poly.entity_id
_entity_poly.type
_entity_poly.pdbx_seq_one_letter_code
_entity_poly.pdbx_strand_id
1 'polypeptide(L)'
;MLEKARLLREGLPEDKVGPPPTPSPWNVPDSPQAALGYRLYMDIGREPGTWMDPRWGASGKRIELTLDVNFMIDEAADPETVQDMVKDNLGGTRLPVMMLRTAENARLRGGFDKMKCKNGGYRIDVSSNPQKSNTLRFFVRADGTPQGEFGDIYIPPGNLYFSLPVFGDDASQLSRKEGIVTVRQMGWNTGWRREESRIVGVFRAVPINDARRLDKF
;
A
#
# COMPACT_ATOMS: atom_id res chain seq x y z
N MET A 1 27.63 -33.30 39.26
CA MET A 1 26.98 -33.07 37.95
C MET A 1 26.54 -31.61 37.72
N LEU A 2 26.34 -30.77 38.75
CA LEU A 2 25.93 -29.37 38.57
C LEU A 2 27.07 -28.40 38.17
N GLU A 3 28.33 -28.68 38.53
CA GLU A 3 29.47 -27.79 38.20
C GLU A 3 29.81 -27.76 36.71
N LYS A 4 29.66 -28.89 36.01
CA LYS A 4 29.93 -29.00 34.57
C LYS A 4 28.92 -28.23 33.71
N ALA A 5 27.70 -28.03 34.21
CA ALA A 5 26.66 -27.27 33.53
C ALA A 5 26.83 -25.75 33.66
N ARG A 6 27.53 -25.29 34.72
CA ARG A 6 27.81 -23.86 34.93
C ARG A 6 28.95 -23.36 34.04
N LEU A 7 30.02 -24.14 33.89
CA LEU A 7 31.18 -23.79 33.04
C LEU A 7 30.85 -23.74 31.54
N LEU A 8 29.80 -24.44 31.09
CA LEU A 8 29.31 -24.37 29.70
C LEU A 8 28.50 -23.10 29.40
N ARG A 9 28.03 -22.39 30.43
CA ARG A 9 27.21 -21.18 30.28
C ARG A 9 28.02 -19.88 30.35
N GLU A 10 29.20 -19.94 30.95
CA GLU A 10 30.13 -18.80 31.11
C GLU A 10 31.13 -18.66 29.94
N GLY A 11 31.10 -19.57 28.95
CA GLY A 11 32.05 -19.60 27.82
C GLY A 11 31.47 -19.23 26.44
N LEU A 12 30.22 -18.78 26.36
CA LEU A 12 29.66 -18.31 25.09
C LEU A 12 30.18 -16.89 24.82
N PRO A 13 30.83 -16.63 23.68
CA PRO A 13 31.23 -15.28 23.32
C PRO A 13 29.98 -14.41 23.29
N GLU A 14 30.04 -13.25 23.95
CA GLU A 14 28.99 -12.24 23.84
C GLU A 14 28.74 -12.01 22.35
N ASP A 15 27.51 -12.29 21.91
CA ASP A 15 27.04 -11.93 20.58
C ASP A 15 27.36 -10.45 20.42
N LYS A 16 28.36 -10.14 19.61
CA LYS A 16 28.68 -8.77 19.22
C LYS A 16 27.42 -8.27 18.55
N VAL A 17 26.62 -7.52 19.31
CA VAL A 17 25.50 -6.75 18.80
C VAL A 17 26.12 -5.82 17.77
N GLY A 18 26.05 -6.23 16.51
CA GLY A 18 26.46 -5.39 15.40
C GLY A 18 25.70 -4.07 15.47
N PRO A 19 26.20 -3.01 14.81
CA PRO A 19 25.42 -1.78 14.69
C PRO A 19 24.00 -2.14 14.24
N PRO A 20 22.96 -1.47 14.79
CA PRO A 20 21.59 -1.75 14.41
C PRO A 20 21.51 -1.74 12.88
N PRO A 21 20.92 -2.77 12.26
CA PRO A 21 20.88 -2.87 10.81
C PRO A 21 20.32 -1.56 10.28
N THR A 22 21.04 -0.94 9.33
CA THR A 22 20.57 0.29 8.70
C THR A 22 19.16 0.03 8.18
N PRO A 23 18.14 0.80 8.59
CA PRO A 23 16.77 0.53 8.19
C PRO A 23 16.70 0.57 6.67
N SER A 24 16.34 -0.57 6.07
CA SER A 24 16.22 -0.68 4.63
C SER A 24 15.15 0.31 4.16
N PRO A 25 15.42 1.16 3.15
CA PRO A 25 14.40 2.09 2.62
C PRO A 25 13.20 1.36 2.00
N TRP A 26 13.31 0.05 1.87
CA TRP A 26 12.34 -0.85 1.28
C TRP A 26 11.46 -1.57 2.29
N ASN A 27 11.75 -1.43 3.59
CA ASN A 27 10.97 -2.01 4.65
C ASN A 27 10.18 -0.90 5.34
N VAL A 28 8.98 -1.22 5.80
CA VAL A 28 8.32 -0.38 6.78
C VAL A 28 9.13 -0.49 8.09
N PRO A 29 9.40 0.61 8.80
CA PRO A 29 10.03 0.53 10.11
C PRO A 29 9.26 -0.42 11.03
N ASP A 30 9.97 -1.30 11.73
CA ASP A 30 9.36 -2.18 12.73
C ASP A 30 8.71 -1.30 13.81
N SER A 31 7.38 -1.37 13.92
CA SER A 31 6.64 -0.68 14.98
C SER A 31 6.34 -1.67 16.10
N PRO A 32 6.51 -1.28 17.37
CA PRO A 32 6.07 -2.08 18.52
C PRO A 32 4.55 -2.23 18.64
N GLN A 33 3.76 -1.56 17.78
CA GLN A 33 2.29 -1.63 17.77
C GLN A 33 1.75 -2.76 16.89
N ALA A 34 0.52 -3.21 17.17
CA ALA A 34 -0.21 -4.20 16.39
C ALA A 34 -0.39 -3.71 14.93
N ALA A 35 0.49 -4.18 14.05
CA ALA A 35 0.55 -3.80 12.66
C ALA A 35 0.43 -5.05 11.77
N LEU A 36 -0.31 -4.93 10.67
CA LEU A 36 -0.46 -5.99 9.68
C LEU A 36 0.30 -5.60 8.42
N GLY A 37 1.42 -6.29 8.17
CA GLY A 37 2.29 -6.00 7.05
C GLY A 37 1.88 -6.71 5.76
N TYR A 38 1.89 -5.96 4.66
CA TYR A 38 1.65 -6.45 3.30
C TYR A 38 2.66 -5.86 2.32
N ARG A 39 3.02 -6.62 1.29
CA ARG A 39 3.64 -6.10 0.07
C ARG A 39 2.56 -5.89 -0.98
N LEU A 40 2.46 -4.67 -1.48
CA LEU A 40 1.63 -4.31 -2.61
C LEU A 40 2.44 -4.51 -3.88
N TYR A 41 1.95 -5.36 -4.78
CA TYR A 41 2.47 -5.48 -6.14
C TYR A 41 1.50 -4.72 -7.04
N MET A 42 1.94 -3.58 -7.56
CA MET A 42 1.13 -2.71 -8.41
C MET A 42 1.62 -2.79 -9.84
N ASP A 43 0.66 -2.75 -10.75
CA ASP A 43 0.90 -2.71 -12.17
C ASP A 43 0.07 -1.54 -12.74
N ILE A 44 0.75 -0.41 -12.96
CA ILE A 44 0.13 0.84 -13.38
C ILE A 44 0.16 0.92 -14.91
N GLY A 45 -1.01 1.07 -15.52
CA GLY A 45 -1.24 0.89 -16.93
C GLY A 45 -2.61 1.39 -17.36
N ARG A 46 -2.81 1.47 -18.68
CA ARG A 46 -4.12 1.77 -19.23
C ARG A 46 -5.05 0.57 -19.06
N GLU A 47 -6.05 0.69 -18.19
CA GLU A 47 -7.09 -0.32 -18.02
C GLU A 47 -8.28 -0.10 -18.96
N PRO A 48 -8.95 -1.16 -19.44
CA PRO A 48 -10.23 -1.02 -20.12
C PRO A 48 -11.23 -0.21 -19.29
N GLY A 49 -11.83 0.81 -19.89
CA GLY A 49 -12.75 1.71 -19.18
C GLY A 49 -12.06 2.78 -18.31
N THR A 50 -10.73 2.89 -18.33
CA THR A 50 -10.05 4.03 -17.70
C THR A 50 -10.53 5.35 -18.29
N TRP A 51 -10.68 6.33 -17.42
CA TRP A 51 -10.99 7.72 -17.80
C TRP A 51 -9.75 8.60 -17.85
N MET A 52 -8.55 8.02 -17.83
CA MET A 52 -7.31 8.75 -18.11
C MET A 52 -7.32 9.36 -19.53
N ASP A 53 -6.47 10.36 -19.75
CA ASP A 53 -6.27 10.96 -21.07
C ASP A 53 -6.11 9.86 -22.14
N PRO A 54 -6.74 9.96 -23.33
CA PRO A 54 -6.63 8.94 -24.36
C PRO A 54 -5.20 8.61 -24.79
N ARG A 55 -4.26 9.55 -24.64
CA ARG A 55 -2.83 9.37 -24.95
C ARG A 55 -2.05 8.73 -23.81
N TRP A 56 -2.57 8.74 -22.59
CA TRP A 56 -1.90 8.16 -21.43
C TRP A 56 -1.98 6.63 -21.51
N GLY A 57 -0.82 5.98 -21.52
CA GLY A 57 -0.67 4.52 -21.65
C GLY A 57 -1.25 3.92 -22.94
N ALA A 58 -1.41 4.72 -24.00
CA ALA A 58 -1.88 4.26 -25.31
C ALA A 58 -0.93 3.27 -25.98
N SER A 59 0.35 3.31 -25.65
CA SER A 59 1.39 2.40 -26.13
C SER A 59 1.27 0.98 -25.57
N GLY A 60 0.44 0.77 -24.53
CA GLY A 60 0.36 -0.49 -23.79
C GLY A 60 1.50 -0.70 -22.79
N LYS A 61 2.41 0.27 -22.63
CA LYS A 61 3.44 0.24 -21.59
C LYS A 61 2.83 0.30 -20.19
N ARG A 62 3.53 -0.32 -19.24
CA ARG A 62 3.12 -0.40 -17.84
C ARG A 62 4.29 -0.10 -16.90
N ILE A 63 3.97 0.40 -15.72
CA ILE A 63 4.91 0.67 -14.64
C ILE A 63 4.63 -0.33 -13.53
N GLU A 64 5.50 -1.33 -13.42
CA GLU A 64 5.49 -2.28 -12.31
C GLU A 64 6.22 -1.69 -11.11
N LEU A 65 5.58 -1.73 -9.94
CA LEU A 65 6.21 -1.33 -8.69
C LEU A 65 5.73 -2.15 -7.49
N THR A 66 6.59 -2.24 -6.48
CA THR A 66 6.25 -2.88 -5.20
C THR A 66 6.44 -1.92 -4.04
N LEU A 67 5.51 -1.94 -3.08
CA LEU A 67 5.57 -1.11 -1.87
C LEU A 67 5.17 -1.93 -0.65
N ASP A 68 5.99 -1.90 0.40
CA ASP A 68 5.65 -2.50 1.68
C ASP A 68 4.82 -1.52 2.51
N VAL A 69 3.74 -2.01 3.10
CA VAL A 69 2.80 -1.23 3.90
C VAL A 69 2.41 -1.97 5.17
N ASN A 70 2.13 -1.21 6.23
CA ASN A 70 1.63 -1.70 7.51
C ASN A 70 0.31 -1.02 7.85
N PHE A 71 -0.75 -1.81 7.99
CA PHE A 71 -2.05 -1.37 8.51
C PHE A 71 -1.97 -1.32 10.03
N MET A 72 -2.06 -0.13 10.61
CA MET A 72 -1.94 0.08 12.06
C MET A 72 -3.31 -0.08 12.73
N ILE A 73 -3.51 -1.21 13.43
CA ILE A 73 -4.83 -1.61 13.95
C ILE A 73 -5.36 -0.62 15.00
N ASP A 74 -4.46 -0.10 15.86
CA ASP A 74 -4.83 0.72 17.02
C ASP A 74 -4.33 2.17 16.92
N GLU A 75 -3.96 2.61 15.71
CA GLU A 75 -3.48 3.99 15.47
C GLU A 75 -4.48 4.75 14.60
N ALA A 76 -5.23 5.66 15.22
CA ALA A 76 -6.15 6.54 14.50
C ALA A 76 -5.38 7.48 13.56
N ALA A 77 -5.95 7.74 12.38
CA ALA A 77 -5.35 8.68 11.43
C ALA A 77 -5.42 10.13 11.93
N ASP A 78 -4.42 10.93 11.56
CA ASP A 78 -4.42 12.37 11.77
C ASP A 78 -5.51 13.07 10.91
N PRO A 79 -5.90 14.33 11.23
CA PRO A 79 -6.97 15.02 10.51
C PRO A 79 -6.73 15.20 9.01
N GLU A 80 -5.48 15.39 8.57
CA GLU A 80 -5.12 15.54 7.16
C GLU A 80 -5.35 14.22 6.41
N THR A 81 -4.91 13.12 7.01
CA THR A 81 -5.11 11.75 6.51
C THR A 81 -6.59 11.36 6.49
N VAL A 82 -7.39 11.80 7.46
CA VAL A 82 -8.86 11.63 7.44
C VAL A 82 -9.48 12.43 6.28
N GLN A 83 -9.01 13.66 6.04
CA GLN A 83 -9.53 14.53 5.00
C GLN A 83 -9.28 14.00 3.59
N ASP A 84 -8.12 13.38 3.38
CA ASP A 84 -7.65 12.79 2.11
C ASP A 84 -8.36 11.48 1.76
N MET A 85 -9.00 10.81 2.72
CA MET A 85 -9.70 9.56 2.50
C MET A 85 -10.88 9.73 1.53
N VAL A 86 -11.06 8.77 0.62
CA VAL A 86 -12.10 8.81 -0.42
C VAL A 86 -13.51 8.98 0.17
N LYS A 87 -14.29 9.90 -0.39
CA LYS A 87 -15.65 10.26 0.07
C LYS A 87 -16.78 9.78 -0.85
N ASP A 88 -16.43 9.01 -1.88
CA ASP A 88 -17.35 8.61 -2.96
C ASP A 88 -18.49 7.69 -2.50
N ASN A 89 -18.43 7.12 -1.29
CA ASN A 89 -19.51 6.30 -0.73
C ASN A 89 -20.42 7.13 0.16
N LEU A 90 -21.54 7.58 -0.43
CA LEU A 90 -22.55 8.39 0.25
C LEU A 90 -23.52 7.56 1.13
N GLY A 91 -23.29 6.25 1.28
CA GLY A 91 -24.12 5.37 2.11
C GLY A 91 -23.35 4.18 2.69
N GLY A 92 -23.87 3.61 3.78
CA GLY A 92 -23.29 2.47 4.50
C GLY A 92 -22.56 2.85 5.80
N THR A 93 -22.31 1.84 6.64
CA THR A 93 -21.51 2.00 7.86
C THR A 93 -20.03 1.93 7.49
N ARG A 94 -19.23 2.85 8.02
CA ARG A 94 -17.77 2.87 7.84
C ARG A 94 -17.09 2.92 9.18
N LEU A 95 -16.02 2.14 9.33
CA LEU A 95 -15.15 2.24 10.49
C LEU A 95 -14.33 3.55 10.43
N PRO A 96 -13.78 4.00 11.57
CA PRO A 96 -12.86 5.14 11.60
C PRO A 96 -11.68 4.96 10.63
N VAL A 97 -11.11 6.09 10.20
CA VAL A 97 -9.89 6.06 9.38
C VAL A 97 -8.70 5.83 10.30
N MET A 98 -7.91 4.82 9.98
CA MET A 98 -6.74 4.37 10.70
C MET A 98 -5.48 4.65 9.90
N MET A 99 -4.33 4.74 10.58
CA MET A 99 -3.05 5.06 9.98
C MET A 99 -2.53 3.92 9.10
N LEU A 100 -2.05 4.25 7.90
CA LEU A 100 -1.31 3.32 7.04
C LEU A 100 0.14 3.79 6.94
N ARG A 101 1.07 2.98 7.44
CA ARG A 101 2.50 3.25 7.32
C ARG A 101 3.05 2.59 6.07
N THR A 102 3.98 3.24 5.39
CA THR A 102 4.60 2.73 4.17
C THR A 102 6.12 2.70 4.31
N ALA A 103 6.79 1.88 3.49
CA ALA A 103 8.21 2.07 3.23
C ALA A 103 8.43 3.44 2.58
N GLU A 104 9.58 4.08 2.84
CA GLU A 104 9.85 5.42 2.30
C GLU A 104 9.87 5.43 0.77
N ASN A 105 10.19 4.29 0.14
CA ASN A 105 10.25 4.20 -1.31
C ASN A 105 9.53 2.95 -1.82
N ALA A 106 8.75 3.13 -2.89
CA ALA A 106 8.33 2.04 -3.77
C ALA A 106 9.47 1.64 -4.71
N ARG A 107 9.66 0.33 -4.92
CA ARG A 107 10.63 -0.24 -5.87
C ARG A 107 10.01 -0.22 -7.26
N LEU A 108 10.66 0.41 -8.24
CA LEU A 108 10.26 0.34 -9.65
C LEU A 108 11.29 -0.44 -10.45
N ARG A 109 10.86 -1.07 -11.55
CA ARG A 109 11.73 -1.89 -12.43
C ARG A 109 12.56 -2.91 -11.63
N GLY A 110 11.95 -3.58 -10.65
CA GLY A 110 12.65 -4.55 -9.80
C GLY A 110 13.65 -3.94 -8.80
N GLY A 111 13.59 -2.63 -8.55
CA GLY A 111 14.41 -1.93 -7.56
C GLY A 111 15.57 -1.11 -8.11
N PHE A 112 15.73 -1.02 -9.44
CA PHE A 112 16.70 -0.11 -10.07
C PHE A 112 16.29 1.36 -9.90
N ASP A 113 14.98 1.62 -9.92
CA ASP A 113 14.40 2.94 -9.72
C ASP A 113 13.55 2.96 -8.44
N LYS A 114 13.32 4.17 -7.92
CA LYS A 114 12.54 4.37 -6.69
C LYS A 114 11.60 5.56 -6.81
N MET A 115 10.43 5.43 -6.22
CA MET A 115 9.46 6.51 -6.09
C MET A 115 9.21 6.73 -4.61
N LYS A 116 9.39 7.97 -4.15
CA LYS A 116 9.17 8.31 -2.76
C LYS A 116 7.68 8.18 -2.44
N CYS A 117 7.40 7.51 -1.32
CA CYS A 117 6.08 7.33 -0.77
C CYS A 117 6.05 7.93 0.64
N LYS A 118 4.87 8.38 1.03
CA LYS A 118 4.56 8.80 2.40
C LYS A 118 3.39 7.98 2.90
N ASN A 119 3.24 7.98 4.22
CA ASN A 119 2.12 7.33 4.90
C ASN A 119 0.77 7.81 4.33
N GLY A 120 -0.25 7.01 4.54
CA GLY A 120 -1.62 7.34 4.18
C GLY A 120 -2.60 6.86 5.23
N GLY A 121 -3.82 6.59 4.82
CA GLY A 121 -4.86 6.10 5.71
C GLY A 121 -5.59 4.91 5.11
N TYR A 122 -6.25 4.16 5.97
CA TYR A 122 -7.17 3.11 5.56
C TYR A 122 -8.47 3.16 6.38
N ARG A 123 -9.54 2.61 5.83
CA ARG A 123 -10.79 2.34 6.56
C ARG A 123 -11.46 1.09 5.99
N ILE A 124 -12.38 0.53 6.76
CA ILE A 124 -13.23 -0.56 6.30
C ILE A 124 -14.66 -0.03 6.15
N ASP A 125 -15.19 -0.18 4.95
CA ASP A 125 -16.61 0.05 4.68
C ASP A 125 -17.35 -1.27 4.93
N VAL A 126 -18.26 -1.24 5.89
CA VAL A 126 -19.02 -2.41 6.35
C VAL A 126 -20.23 -2.62 5.44
N SER A 127 -20.34 -3.83 4.90
CA SER A 127 -21.45 -4.22 4.05
C SER A 127 -22.74 -4.32 4.87
N SER A 128 -23.83 -3.72 4.38
CA SER A 128 -25.16 -3.91 4.98
C SER A 128 -25.74 -5.32 4.74
N ASN A 129 -25.18 -6.07 3.79
CA ASN A 129 -25.55 -7.46 3.53
C ASN A 129 -24.50 -8.39 4.16
N PRO A 130 -24.85 -9.21 5.17
CA PRO A 130 -23.94 -10.15 5.83
C PRO A 130 -23.30 -11.19 4.90
N GLN A 131 -23.91 -11.47 3.74
CA GLN A 131 -23.37 -12.40 2.74
C GLN A 131 -22.31 -11.77 1.83
N LYS A 132 -22.16 -10.44 1.87
CA LYS A 132 -21.17 -9.70 1.08
C LYS A 132 -20.00 -9.32 1.98
N SER A 133 -18.79 -9.50 1.47
CA SER A 133 -17.56 -9.05 2.14
C SER A 133 -17.57 -7.54 2.39
N ASN A 134 -16.94 -7.12 3.48
CA ASN A 134 -16.60 -5.73 3.71
C ASN A 134 -15.58 -5.26 2.67
N THR A 135 -15.38 -3.96 2.55
CA THR A 135 -14.39 -3.38 1.62
C THR A 135 -13.35 -2.57 2.37
N LEU A 136 -12.09 -2.99 2.31
CA LEU A 136 -10.97 -2.18 2.74
C LEU A 136 -10.69 -1.12 1.66
N ARG A 137 -10.65 0.14 2.08
CA ARG A 137 -10.19 1.26 1.25
C ARG A 137 -9.00 1.91 1.91
N PHE A 138 -7.98 2.17 1.11
CA PHE A 138 -6.78 2.83 1.62
C PHE A 138 -6.14 3.67 0.55
N PHE A 139 -5.22 4.53 0.96
CA PHE A 139 -4.42 5.31 0.03
C PHE A 139 -2.99 5.42 0.52
N VAL A 140 -2.07 5.65 -0.42
CA VAL A 140 -0.69 6.04 -0.13
C VAL A 140 -0.39 7.34 -0.86
N ARG A 141 0.39 8.22 -0.24
CA ARG A 141 0.88 9.45 -0.86
C ARG A 141 2.14 9.13 -1.66
N ALA A 142 2.15 9.45 -2.94
CA ALA A 142 3.27 9.19 -3.84
C ALA A 142 3.75 10.50 -4.48
N ASP A 143 5.07 10.66 -4.61
CA ASP A 143 5.66 11.78 -5.34
C ASP A 143 5.48 11.63 -6.87
N GLY A 144 5.00 10.47 -7.32
CA GLY A 144 4.77 10.17 -8.73
C GLY A 144 6.05 9.80 -9.49
N THR A 145 5.92 9.61 -10.80
CA THR A 145 7.05 9.39 -11.72
C THR A 145 7.14 10.51 -12.75
N PRO A 146 8.35 10.88 -13.20
CA PRO A 146 8.53 11.83 -14.29
C PRO A 146 7.78 11.39 -15.57
N GLN A 147 7.21 12.37 -16.28
CA GLN A 147 6.62 12.13 -17.60
C GLN A 147 7.73 11.83 -18.62
N GLY A 148 7.48 10.90 -19.53
CA GLY A 148 8.44 10.52 -20.58
C GLY A 148 9.42 9.42 -20.19
N GLU A 149 9.73 9.26 -18.89
CA GLU A 149 10.68 8.24 -18.41
C GLU A 149 10.17 6.80 -18.64
N PHE A 150 8.86 6.63 -18.59
CA PHE A 150 8.19 5.36 -18.86
C PHE A 150 7.41 5.40 -20.19
N GLY A 151 7.78 6.30 -21.11
CA GLY A 151 7.07 6.52 -22.36
C GLY A 151 5.85 7.42 -22.16
N ASP A 152 4.68 6.96 -22.57
CA ASP A 152 3.41 7.70 -22.49
C ASP A 152 2.62 7.42 -21.20
N ILE A 153 3.23 6.71 -20.25
CA ILE A 153 2.67 6.45 -18.93
C ILE A 153 3.52 7.12 -17.85
N TYR A 154 2.85 7.57 -16.80
CA TYR A 154 3.46 8.10 -15.59
C TYR A 154 2.48 7.98 -14.43
N ILE A 155 3.00 7.92 -13.21
CA ILE A 155 2.22 8.00 -11.97
C ILE A 155 2.12 9.47 -11.59
N PRO A 156 0.92 10.06 -11.52
CA PRO A 156 0.79 11.44 -11.08
C PRO A 156 1.15 11.58 -9.58
N PRO A 157 1.75 12.71 -9.16
CA PRO A 157 1.95 12.99 -7.75
C PRO A 157 0.59 13.10 -7.02
N GLY A 158 0.54 12.68 -5.77
CA GLY A 158 -0.64 12.75 -4.91
C GLY A 158 -1.03 11.40 -4.32
N ASN A 159 -2.33 11.21 -4.09
CA ASN A 159 -2.86 10.00 -3.47
C ASN A 159 -3.16 8.92 -4.51
N LEU A 160 -2.54 7.76 -4.34
CA LEU A 160 -2.96 6.52 -4.99
C LEU A 160 -3.98 5.85 -4.08
N TYR A 161 -5.18 5.62 -4.58
CA TYR A 161 -6.30 5.02 -3.85
C TYR A 161 -6.49 3.57 -4.27
N PHE A 162 -6.75 2.73 -3.28
CA PHE A 162 -6.85 1.28 -3.40
C PHE A 162 -8.14 0.79 -2.78
N SER A 163 -8.68 -0.29 -3.33
CA SER A 163 -9.88 -0.95 -2.81
C SER A 163 -9.78 -2.45 -2.99
N LEU A 164 -10.01 -3.20 -1.92
CA LEU A 164 -10.08 -4.67 -1.94
C LEU A 164 -11.16 -5.18 -1.00
N PRO A 165 -11.81 -6.30 -1.33
CA PRO A 165 -12.63 -7.03 -0.36
C PRO A 165 -11.79 -7.45 0.85
N VAL A 166 -12.40 -7.36 2.03
CA VAL A 166 -11.85 -7.87 3.28
C VAL A 166 -12.86 -8.80 3.93
N PHE A 167 -12.36 -9.94 4.43
CA PHE A 167 -13.19 -10.95 5.07
C PHE A 167 -13.13 -10.76 6.58
N GLY A 168 -14.22 -10.31 7.19
CA GLY A 168 -14.25 -9.89 8.60
C GLY A 168 -14.10 -8.39 8.78
N ASP A 169 -13.73 -7.98 10.00
CA ASP A 169 -13.86 -6.59 10.48
C ASP A 169 -12.51 -5.88 10.67
N ASP A 170 -11.40 -6.51 10.29
CA ASP A 170 -10.05 -5.96 10.37
C ASP A 170 -9.25 -6.19 9.08
N ALA A 171 -8.05 -5.63 8.98
CA ALA A 171 -7.19 -5.76 7.80
C ALA A 171 -6.41 -7.09 7.74
N SER A 172 -6.71 -8.08 8.59
CA SER A 172 -5.92 -9.33 8.68
C SER A 172 -6.23 -10.31 7.56
N GLN A 173 -7.41 -10.20 6.95
CA GLN A 173 -7.87 -11.11 5.89
C GLN A 173 -8.24 -10.36 4.61
N LEU A 174 -7.23 -9.74 4.00
CA LEU A 174 -7.42 -9.11 2.69
C LEU A 174 -7.58 -10.16 1.59
N SER A 175 -8.48 -9.87 0.66
CA SER A 175 -8.60 -10.66 -0.57
C SER A 175 -7.27 -10.69 -1.31
N ARG A 176 -6.85 -11.90 -1.71
CA ARG A 176 -5.68 -12.13 -2.57
C ARG A 176 -5.97 -11.85 -4.06
N LYS A 177 -7.22 -11.57 -4.41
CA LYS A 177 -7.61 -11.18 -5.77
C LYS A 177 -7.04 -9.81 -6.10
N GLU A 178 -6.94 -9.56 -7.39
CA GLU A 178 -6.55 -8.27 -7.92
C GLU A 178 -7.57 -7.18 -7.54
N GLY A 179 -7.06 -6.04 -7.09
CA GLY A 179 -7.81 -4.83 -6.82
C GLY A 179 -7.44 -3.73 -7.79
N ILE A 180 -8.18 -2.63 -7.77
CA ILE A 180 -7.94 -1.47 -8.64
C ILE A 180 -7.10 -0.40 -7.95
N VAL A 181 -6.24 0.25 -8.73
CA VAL A 181 -5.53 1.47 -8.33
C VAL A 181 -6.19 2.64 -9.03
N THR A 182 -6.52 3.68 -8.26
CA THR A 182 -7.18 4.87 -8.76
C THR A 182 -6.46 6.13 -8.30
N VAL A 183 -6.58 7.20 -9.08
CA VAL A 183 -6.11 8.54 -8.73
C VAL A 183 -7.28 9.51 -8.79
N ARG A 184 -7.16 10.63 -8.10
CA ARG A 184 -8.14 11.70 -8.15
C ARG A 184 -7.63 12.80 -9.08
N GLN A 185 -8.38 13.08 -10.13
CA GLN A 185 -8.03 14.11 -11.11
C GLN A 185 -9.25 14.94 -11.48
N MET A 186 -9.03 16.22 -11.72
CA MET A 186 -10.08 17.09 -12.26
C MET A 186 -10.51 16.61 -13.65
N GLY A 187 -11.79 16.31 -13.81
CA GLY A 187 -12.43 15.89 -15.06
C GLY A 187 -13.41 16.94 -15.57
N TRP A 188 -13.76 16.80 -16.86
CA TRP A 188 -14.75 17.64 -17.55
C TRP A 188 -15.94 16.85 -18.09
N ASN A 189 -16.11 15.60 -17.64
CA ASN A 189 -16.98 14.60 -18.27
C ASN A 189 -18.48 14.96 -18.28
N THR A 190 -18.92 15.93 -17.48
CA THR A 190 -20.32 16.36 -17.43
C THR A 190 -20.51 17.87 -17.67
N GLY A 191 -19.53 18.54 -18.29
CA GLY A 191 -19.56 19.99 -18.52
C GLY A 191 -19.28 20.85 -17.27
N TRP A 192 -19.06 20.21 -16.11
CA TRP A 192 -18.68 20.85 -14.86
C TRP A 192 -17.33 20.32 -14.40
N ARG A 193 -16.49 21.20 -13.87
CA ARG A 193 -15.20 20.82 -13.30
C ARG A 193 -15.42 20.16 -11.94
N ARG A 194 -15.18 18.85 -11.86
CA ARG A 194 -15.19 18.12 -10.60
C ARG A 194 -14.02 17.16 -10.54
N GLU A 195 -13.59 16.86 -9.33
CA GLU A 195 -12.59 15.83 -9.11
C GLU A 195 -13.24 14.45 -9.24
N GLU A 196 -12.65 13.59 -10.06
CA GLU A 196 -13.16 12.25 -10.37
C GLU A 196 -12.08 11.20 -10.10
N SER A 197 -12.52 10.01 -9.67
CA SER A 197 -11.67 8.83 -9.56
C SER A 197 -11.38 8.27 -10.96
N ARG A 198 -10.10 8.13 -11.31
CA ARG A 198 -9.63 7.54 -12.57
C ARG A 198 -8.82 6.29 -12.29
N ILE A 199 -9.18 5.19 -12.94
CA ILE A 199 -8.44 3.92 -12.82
C ILE A 199 -7.11 4.05 -13.56
N VAL A 200 -6.01 3.76 -12.87
CA VAL A 200 -4.65 3.84 -13.43
C VAL A 200 -3.92 2.51 -13.42
N GLY A 201 -4.58 1.45 -12.99
CA GLY A 201 -3.97 0.13 -12.97
C GLY A 201 -4.61 -0.78 -11.94
N VAL A 202 -3.86 -1.81 -11.60
CA VAL A 202 -4.29 -2.90 -10.72
C VAL A 202 -3.22 -3.21 -9.70
N PHE A 203 -3.61 -3.89 -8.63
CA PHE A 203 -2.67 -4.31 -7.59
C PHE A 203 -3.07 -5.61 -6.93
N ARG A 204 -2.10 -6.28 -6.30
CA ARG A 204 -2.30 -7.40 -5.40
C ARG A 204 -1.65 -7.11 -4.05
N ALA A 205 -2.35 -7.43 -2.98
CA ALA A 205 -1.81 -7.36 -1.63
C ALA A 205 -1.42 -8.78 -1.16
N VAL A 206 -0.16 -8.97 -0.80
CA VAL A 206 0.38 -10.24 -0.31
C VAL A 206 0.88 -10.03 1.12
N PRO A 207 0.51 -10.88 2.10
CA PRO A 207 1.05 -10.78 3.45
C PRO A 207 2.57 -10.73 3.45
N ILE A 208 3.18 -9.87 4.28
CA ILE A 208 4.61 -9.56 4.16
C ILE A 208 5.51 -10.80 4.31
N ASN A 209 5.13 -11.74 5.17
CA ASN A 209 5.86 -12.99 5.38
C ASN A 209 5.80 -13.90 4.15
N ASP A 210 4.64 -13.95 3.47
CA ASP A 210 4.48 -14.68 2.21
C ASP A 210 5.32 -14.03 1.10
N ALA A 211 5.30 -12.70 1.02
CA ALA A 211 6.05 -11.92 0.04
C ALA A 211 7.57 -12.08 0.18
N ARG A 212 8.11 -12.04 1.40
CA ARG A 212 9.53 -12.31 1.69
C ARG A 212 9.96 -13.70 1.21
N ARG A 213 9.12 -14.70 1.46
CA ARG A 213 9.37 -16.08 1.02
C ARG A 213 9.33 -16.23 -0.50
N LEU A 214 8.42 -15.52 -1.18
CA LEU A 214 8.29 -15.52 -2.65
C LEU A 214 9.47 -14.84 -3.33
N ASP A 215 9.85 -13.66 -2.83
CA ASP A 215 10.85 -12.81 -3.48
C ASP A 215 12.30 -13.23 -3.13
N LYS A 216 12.48 -14.19 -2.19
CA LYS A 216 13.79 -14.68 -1.70
C LYS A 216 14.66 -13.60 -1.04
N PHE A 217 14.04 -12.62 -0.38
CA PHE A 217 14.69 -11.57 0.39
C PHE A 217 14.23 -11.55 1.84
#